data_AF-A0A7J6XUN9-F1
#
_entry.id   AF-A0A7J6XUN9-F1
#
_cell.length_a   1.000
_cell.length_b   1.000
_cell.length_c   1.000
_cell.angle_alpha   90.00
_cell.angle_beta   90.00
_cell.angle_gamma   90.00
#
_symmetry.space_group_name_H-M   'P 1'
#
loop_
_entity.id
_entity.type
_entity.pdbx_description
1 polymer ?
#
loop_
_entity_poly.entity_id
_entity_poly.type
_entity_poly.pdbx_seq_one_letter_code
_entity_poly.pdbx_strand_id
1 'polypeptide(L)'
;MIVDCENGQRVYESRDMGTKWTEAIGTLSAVWVNARSGVSQKESLRVDALITATIEERKVMLCTQRGHASGKKRATAHCLWVTDNNRTFSVGPVAVDNAANWMLASTLLHSDGNLHLLQRRGNGGGSAISLSRLTDELSRINSVLSTWAQKDTFFSSVSTPTAGLVAVLSNASASDDTWNDEYLCLHAMVEERSEGQRWVSIDGT
;
A
#
# COMPACT_ATOMS: atom_id res chain seq x y z
N MET A 1 13.37 9.48 0.54
CA MET A 1 13.33 9.99 -0.85
C MET A 1 12.96 8.85 -1.77
N ILE A 2 12.05 9.09 -2.72
CA ILE A 2 11.75 8.16 -3.80
C ILE A 2 12.39 8.72 -5.07
N VAL A 3 13.10 7.88 -5.82
CA VAL A 3 13.81 8.25 -7.05
C VAL A 3 13.30 7.40 -8.19
N ASP A 4 12.96 8.02 -9.32
CA ASP A 4 12.67 7.32 -10.57
C ASP A 4 14.01 6.90 -11.22
N CYS A 5 14.22 5.59 -11.42
CA CYS A 5 15.39 4.99 -12.04
C CYS A 5 15.00 4.25 -13.34
N GLU A 6 15.98 3.88 -14.16
CA GLU A 6 15.73 3.14 -15.42
C GLU A 6 14.95 1.83 -15.21
N ASN A 7 15.13 1.16 -14.07
CA ASN A 7 14.51 -0.14 -13.78
C ASN A 7 13.31 -0.08 -12.81
N GLY A 8 12.73 1.10 -12.58
CA GLY A 8 11.64 1.32 -11.62
C GLY A 8 11.96 2.46 -10.66
N GLN A 9 11.28 2.55 -9.52
CA GLN A 9 11.66 3.53 -8.50
C GLN A 9 12.72 2.93 -7.56
N ARG A 10 13.28 3.73 -6.65
CA ARG A 10 14.00 3.26 -5.47
C ARG A 10 13.71 4.16 -4.29
N VAL A 11 13.71 3.60 -3.10
CA VAL A 11 13.48 4.36 -1.85
C VAL A 11 14.78 4.47 -1.08
N TYR A 12 15.14 5.68 -0.67
CA TYR A 12 16.33 5.96 0.14
C TYR A 12 15.96 6.68 1.44
N GLU A 13 16.63 6.31 2.53
CA GLU A 13 16.60 6.99 3.82
C GLU A 13 17.86 7.84 3.99
N SER A 14 17.71 9.00 4.63
CA SER A 14 18.83 9.79 5.13
C SER A 14 18.52 10.23 6.56
N ARG A 15 19.51 10.08 7.45
CA ARG A 15 19.43 10.47 8.87
C ARG A 15 20.24 11.74 9.18
N ASP A 16 20.90 12.29 8.18
CA ASP A 16 21.85 13.40 8.27
C ASP A 16 21.51 14.51 7.26
N MET A 17 20.21 14.76 7.09
CA MET A 17 19.65 15.81 6.23
C MET A 17 20.15 15.75 4.77
N GLY A 18 20.34 14.55 4.24
CA GLY A 18 20.69 14.30 2.85
C GLY A 18 22.20 14.24 2.57
N THR A 19 23.04 14.22 3.61
CA THR A 19 24.50 14.09 3.44
C THR A 19 24.88 12.66 3.03
N LYS A 20 24.23 11.65 3.61
CA LYS A 20 24.34 10.24 3.24
C LYS A 20 22.95 9.66 2.99
N TRP A 21 22.90 8.81 1.98
CA TRP A 21 21.70 8.10 1.57
C TRP A 21 21.97 6.61 1.61
N THR A 22 21.08 5.89 2.27
CA THR A 22 21.07 4.42 2.30
C THR A 22 19.78 3.95 1.65
N GLU A 23 19.87 2.99 0.74
CA GLU A 23 18.67 2.39 0.14
C GLU A 23 17.84 1.70 1.23
N ALA A 24 16.54 2.01 1.31
CA ALA A 24 15.61 1.52 2.33
C ALA A 24 15.13 0.10 1.97
N ILE A 25 16.09 -0.80 1.80
CA ILE A 25 15.89 -2.20 1.45
C ILE A 25 15.18 -2.91 2.61
N GLY A 26 14.07 -3.61 2.30
CA GLY A 26 13.32 -4.40 3.28
C GLY A 26 12.19 -3.66 4.01
N THR A 27 12.05 -2.34 3.85
CA THR A 27 10.97 -1.56 4.49
C THR A 27 9.95 -1.08 3.46
N LEU A 28 10.35 -0.15 2.59
CA LEU A 28 9.44 0.51 1.64
C LEU A 28 9.75 0.14 0.18
N SER A 29 11.02 -0.14 -0.13
CA SER A 29 11.44 -0.44 -1.50
C SER A 29 10.90 -1.78 -2.02
N ALA A 30 10.68 -2.76 -1.13
CA ALA A 30 10.12 -4.06 -1.53
C ALA A 30 8.60 -4.02 -1.74
N VAL A 31 7.91 -3.09 -1.09
CA VAL A 31 6.44 -3.03 -1.05
C VAL A 31 5.89 -2.11 -2.14
N TRP A 32 6.56 -1.00 -2.43
CA TRP A 32 6.01 0.05 -3.30
C TRP A 32 6.60 0.10 -4.70
N VAL A 33 7.58 -0.75 -5.02
CA VAL A 33 8.45 -0.43 -6.16
C VAL A 33 8.87 -1.63 -7.02
N ASN A 34 8.51 -2.85 -6.62
CA ASN A 34 8.90 -4.03 -7.39
C ASN A 34 8.09 -4.14 -8.69
N ALA A 35 8.72 -3.84 -9.82
CA ALA A 35 8.16 -4.19 -11.12
C ALA A 35 8.07 -5.71 -11.25
N ARG A 36 6.89 -6.25 -11.58
CA ARG A 36 6.78 -7.66 -11.99
C ARG A 36 7.63 -7.86 -13.25
N SER A 37 8.50 -8.88 -13.25
CA SER A 37 9.34 -9.19 -14.41
C SER A 37 8.47 -9.40 -15.66
N GLY A 38 8.78 -8.71 -16.76
CA GLY A 38 8.10 -8.87 -18.04
C GLY A 38 6.92 -7.91 -18.31
N VAL A 39 6.62 -6.98 -17.39
CA VAL A 39 5.65 -5.89 -17.60
C VAL A 39 6.41 -4.62 -18.01
N SER A 40 5.90 -3.87 -18.99
CA SER A 40 6.59 -2.68 -19.51
C SER A 40 6.73 -1.59 -18.43
N GLN A 41 7.80 -0.79 -18.47
CA GLN A 41 8.03 0.32 -17.50
C GLN A 41 6.83 1.28 -17.41
N LYS A 42 6.05 1.41 -18.49
CA LYS A 42 4.85 2.25 -18.60
C LYS A 42 3.64 1.70 -17.81
N GLU A 43 3.69 0.43 -17.46
CA GLU A 43 2.71 -0.31 -16.66
C GLU A 43 3.19 -0.56 -15.22
N SER A 44 4.36 -0.02 -14.85
CA SER A 44 5.00 -0.29 -13.56
C SER A 44 4.33 0.44 -12.40
N LEU A 45 4.46 -0.20 -11.23
CA LEU A 45 3.93 0.15 -9.91
C LEU A 45 4.51 1.48 -9.37
N ARG A 46 4.22 2.59 -10.05
CA ARG A 46 4.79 3.92 -9.75
C ARG A 46 4.04 4.60 -8.62
N VAL A 47 4.75 5.04 -7.61
CA VAL A 47 4.27 5.96 -6.57
C VAL A 47 4.14 7.36 -7.16
N ASP A 48 2.92 7.90 -7.16
CA ASP A 48 2.61 9.24 -7.67
C ASP A 48 2.53 10.29 -6.56
N ALA A 49 2.09 9.92 -5.37
CA ALA A 49 2.05 10.80 -4.20
C ALA A 49 2.51 10.05 -2.95
N LEU A 50 3.21 10.76 -2.07
CA LEU A 50 3.60 10.29 -0.74
C LEU A 50 3.44 11.45 0.25
N ILE A 51 2.67 11.23 1.31
CA ILE A 51 2.54 12.17 2.43
C ILE A 51 2.72 11.45 3.75
N THR A 52 3.18 12.18 4.77
CA THR A 52 3.11 11.74 6.17
C THR A 52 1.87 12.33 6.83
N ALA A 53 1.19 11.55 7.67
CA ALA A 53 0.05 12.01 8.45
C ALA A 53 0.09 11.44 9.87
N THR A 54 -0.58 12.13 10.80
CA THR A 54 -0.92 11.56 12.11
C THR A 54 -2.42 11.26 12.10
N ILE A 55 -2.76 9.98 12.20
CA ILE A 55 -4.14 9.47 12.17
C ILE A 55 -4.29 8.52 13.35
N GLU A 56 -5.34 8.67 14.16
CA GLU A 56 -5.53 7.90 15.40
C GLU A 56 -4.26 7.92 16.28
N GLU A 57 -3.66 9.12 16.45
CA GLU A 57 -2.41 9.35 17.20
C GLU A 57 -1.16 8.62 16.67
N ARG A 58 -1.28 7.89 15.57
CA ARG A 58 -0.20 7.13 14.94
C ARG A 58 0.37 7.89 13.76
N LYS A 59 1.70 7.99 13.70
CA LYS A 59 2.41 8.53 12.54
C LYS A 59 2.46 7.46 11.45
N VAL A 60 1.93 7.79 10.29
CA VAL A 60 1.86 6.90 9.13
C VAL A 60 2.30 7.64 7.86
N MET A 61 2.64 6.87 6.84
CA MET A 61 2.79 7.35 5.47
C MET A 61 1.63 6.86 4.63
N LEU A 62 1.08 7.74 3.81
CA LEU A 62 0.06 7.44 2.81
C LEU A 62 0.69 7.63 1.44
N CYS A 63 0.51 6.65 0.56
CA CYS A 63 0.97 6.77 -0.82
C CYS A 63 -0.10 6.37 -1.83
N THR A 64 -0.11 7.06 -2.97
CA THR A 64 -0.83 6.58 -4.15
C THR A 64 0.13 5.92 -5.10
N GLN A 65 -0.23 4.73 -5.55
CA GLN A 65 0.58 3.95 -6.46
C GLN A 65 -0.27 3.46 -7.62
N ARG A 66 0.26 3.58 -8.82
CA ARG A 66 -0.37 3.07 -10.03
C ARG A 66 -0.30 1.53 -10.05
N GLY A 67 -1.43 0.85 -9.99
CA GLY A 67 -1.58 -0.60 -10.12
C GLY A 67 -2.55 -1.00 -11.23
N HIS A 68 -3.04 -2.24 -11.15
CA HIS A 68 -4.08 -2.75 -12.05
C HIS A 68 -5.39 -2.93 -11.29
N ALA A 69 -6.51 -2.48 -11.86
CA ALA A 69 -7.83 -2.91 -11.41
C ALA A 69 -8.03 -4.40 -11.75
N SER A 70 -8.61 -5.16 -10.81
CA SER A 70 -9.04 -6.55 -11.04
C SER A 70 -10.08 -6.61 -12.17
N GLY A 71 -9.88 -7.47 -13.18
CA GLY A 71 -10.82 -7.68 -14.30
C GLY A 71 -10.19 -8.10 -15.64
N LYS A 72 -11.04 -8.50 -16.61
CA LYS A 72 -10.65 -9.01 -17.95
C LYS A 72 -9.94 -7.97 -18.85
N LYS A 73 -10.05 -6.68 -18.52
CA LYS A 73 -9.32 -5.57 -19.17
C LYS A 73 -8.60 -4.82 -18.06
N ARG A 74 -7.26 -4.89 -18.03
CA ARG A 74 -6.42 -4.24 -17.02
C ARG A 74 -6.50 -2.72 -17.16
N ALA A 75 -7.50 -2.10 -16.56
CA ALA A 75 -7.51 -0.66 -16.40
C ALA A 75 -6.43 -0.30 -15.36
N THR A 76 -5.60 0.69 -15.69
CA THR A 76 -4.66 1.25 -14.74
C THR A 76 -5.44 1.91 -13.61
N ALA A 77 -5.21 1.50 -12.37
CA ALA A 77 -5.85 2.07 -11.19
C ALA A 77 -4.79 2.75 -10.33
N HIS A 78 -5.17 3.77 -9.57
CA HIS A 78 -4.33 4.36 -8.55
C HIS A 78 -4.84 3.86 -7.22
N CYS A 79 -4.05 3.01 -6.58
CA CYS A 79 -4.35 2.43 -5.29
C CYS A 79 -3.76 3.29 -4.18
N LEU A 80 -4.54 3.48 -3.12
CA LEU A 80 -4.10 4.10 -1.89
C LEU A 80 -3.55 3.02 -0.95
N TRP A 81 -2.42 3.33 -0.34
CA TRP A 81 -1.77 2.47 0.65
C TRP A 81 -1.48 3.27 1.92
N VAL A 82 -1.48 2.57 3.06
CA VAL A 82 -1.06 3.12 4.35
C VAL A 82 0.04 2.24 4.94
N THR A 83 1.08 2.86 5.51
CA THR A 83 2.15 2.15 6.22
C THR A 83 2.59 2.90 7.48
N ASP A 84 3.00 2.16 8.51
CA ASP A 84 3.68 2.67 9.69
C ASP A 84 5.21 2.46 9.64
N ASN A 85 5.76 2.22 8.43
CA ASN A 85 7.16 1.83 8.19
C ASN A 85 7.49 0.40 8.65
N ASN A 86 6.49 -0.42 8.97
CA ASN A 86 6.65 -1.83 9.29
C ASN A 86 5.61 -2.67 8.54
N ARG A 87 4.33 -2.38 8.76
CA ARG A 87 3.19 -2.97 8.04
C ARG A 87 2.76 -2.07 6.91
N THR A 88 2.20 -2.65 5.86
CA THR A 88 1.60 -1.90 4.75
C THR A 88 0.28 -2.52 4.39
N PHE A 89 -0.77 -1.70 4.32
CA PHE A 89 -2.12 -2.12 3.98
C PHE A 89 -2.60 -1.45 2.69
N SER A 90 -3.19 -2.25 1.81
CA SER A 90 -3.85 -1.82 0.59
C SER A 90 -5.26 -1.34 0.89
N VAL A 91 -5.48 -0.02 0.83
CA VAL A 91 -6.83 0.54 0.98
C VAL A 91 -7.65 0.30 -0.29
N GLY A 92 -6.98 0.18 -1.44
CA GLY A 92 -7.58 -0.11 -2.73
C GLY A 92 -7.65 1.08 -3.68
N PRO A 93 -8.35 0.93 -4.82
CA PRO A 93 -8.33 1.92 -5.89
C PRO A 93 -9.12 3.19 -5.52
N VAL A 94 -8.46 4.34 -5.60
CA VAL A 94 -9.06 5.68 -5.41
C VAL A 94 -9.29 6.41 -6.73
N ALA A 95 -8.73 5.88 -7.82
CA ALA A 95 -8.99 6.36 -9.17
C ALA A 95 -8.71 5.27 -10.20
N VAL A 96 -9.46 5.29 -11.31
CA VAL A 96 -9.24 4.41 -12.44
C VAL A 96 -9.00 5.26 -13.69
N ASP A 97 -7.94 4.93 -14.43
CA ASP A 97 -7.66 5.49 -15.76
C ASP A 97 -8.58 4.85 -16.79
N ASN A 98 -8.93 5.61 -17.82
CA ASN A 98 -9.63 5.06 -18.97
C ASN A 98 -9.05 5.61 -20.28
N ALA A 99 -9.39 4.97 -21.40
CA ALA A 99 -8.82 5.29 -22.71
C ALA A 99 -9.07 6.75 -23.17
N ALA A 100 -10.11 7.40 -22.65
CA ALA A 100 -10.48 8.77 -23.01
C ALA A 100 -9.91 9.82 -22.03
N ASN A 101 -9.50 9.39 -20.83
CA ASN A 101 -9.11 10.26 -19.74
C ASN A 101 -8.00 9.64 -18.90
N TRP A 102 -6.78 10.15 -19.11
CA TRP A 102 -5.59 9.63 -18.47
C TRP A 102 -5.13 10.54 -17.33
N MET A 103 -4.64 9.95 -16.25
CA MET A 103 -4.14 10.72 -15.12
C MET A 103 -2.74 11.28 -15.42
N LEU A 104 -2.63 12.60 -15.29
CA LEU A 104 -1.41 13.39 -15.48
C LEU A 104 -0.58 13.48 -14.20
N ALA A 105 -1.24 13.76 -13.09
CA ALA A 105 -0.62 13.94 -11.78
C ALA A 105 -1.65 13.71 -10.67
N SER A 106 -1.19 13.28 -9.50
CA SER A 106 -2.03 13.24 -8.30
C SER A 106 -1.23 13.67 -7.07
N THR A 107 -1.93 14.18 -6.05
CA THR A 107 -1.38 14.39 -4.72
C THR A 107 -2.44 14.13 -3.66
N LEU A 108 -1.99 13.71 -2.48
CA LEU A 108 -2.84 13.57 -1.31
C LEU A 108 -2.76 14.82 -0.43
N LEU A 109 -3.82 15.06 0.32
CA LEU A 109 -3.87 16.07 1.38
C LEU A 109 -4.62 15.51 2.58
N HIS A 110 -3.96 15.48 3.74
CA HIS A 110 -4.60 15.20 5.01
C HIS A 110 -4.67 16.50 5.82
N SER A 111 -5.88 17.02 6.05
CA SER A 111 -6.12 18.29 6.74
C SER A 111 -7.44 18.24 7.49
N ASP A 112 -7.48 18.80 8.70
CA ASP A 112 -8.68 18.89 9.53
C ASP A 112 -9.41 17.54 9.69
N GLY A 113 -8.63 16.46 9.90
CA GLY A 113 -9.16 15.10 10.04
C GLY A 113 -9.79 14.52 8.77
N ASN A 114 -9.57 15.13 7.60
CA ASN A 114 -10.09 14.67 6.32
C ASN A 114 -8.96 14.31 5.35
N LEU A 115 -9.17 13.27 4.56
CA LEU A 115 -8.26 12.86 3.49
C LEU A 115 -8.86 13.24 2.13
N HIS A 116 -8.03 13.88 1.30
CA HIS A 116 -8.40 14.31 -0.04
C HIS A 116 -7.39 13.83 -1.06
N LEU A 117 -7.89 13.59 -2.27
CA LEU A 117 -7.10 13.30 -3.46
C LEU A 117 -7.31 14.41 -4.49
N LEU A 118 -6.25 15.14 -4.81
CA LEU A 118 -6.24 16.08 -5.91
C LEU A 118 -5.66 15.39 -7.14
N GLN A 119 -6.37 15.43 -8.26
CA GLN A 119 -5.95 14.81 -9.50
C GLN A 119 -6.00 15.80 -10.64
N ARG A 120 -4.97 15.78 -11.48
CA ARG A 120 -5.00 16.38 -12.81
C ARG A 120 -5.21 15.28 -13.82
N ARG A 121 -6.22 15.44 -14.67
CA ARG A 121 -6.61 14.46 -15.69
C ARG A 121 -6.68 15.13 -17.06
N GLY A 122 -6.27 14.43 -18.10
CA GLY A 122 -6.15 14.96 -19.46
C GLY A 122 -6.92 14.15 -20.49
N ASN A 123 -7.39 14.83 -21.54
CA ASN A 123 -7.97 14.23 -22.74
C ASN A 123 -7.49 14.98 -24.00
N GLY A 124 -7.98 14.57 -25.18
CA GLY A 124 -7.61 15.21 -26.45
C GLY A 124 -7.99 16.69 -26.60
N GLY A 125 -8.83 17.23 -25.70
CA GLY A 125 -9.30 18.63 -25.71
C GLY A 125 -8.75 19.49 -24.56
N GLY A 126 -7.98 18.94 -23.62
CA GLY A 126 -7.41 19.72 -22.51
C GLY A 126 -7.18 18.91 -21.23
N SER A 127 -6.97 19.60 -20.11
CA SER A 127 -6.83 18.99 -18.79
C SER A 127 -7.71 19.66 -17.75
N ALA A 128 -8.26 18.87 -16.83
CA ALA A 128 -9.05 19.33 -15.70
C ALA A 128 -8.40 18.88 -14.38
N ILE A 129 -8.66 19.64 -13.31
CA ILE A 129 -8.25 19.30 -11.95
C ILE A 129 -9.51 18.97 -11.15
N SER A 130 -9.49 17.86 -10.42
CA SER A 130 -10.57 17.41 -9.54
C SER A 130 -10.05 17.17 -8.13
N LEU A 131 -10.83 17.57 -7.12
CA LEU A 131 -10.58 17.27 -5.72
C LEU A 131 -11.65 16.31 -5.22
N SER A 132 -11.25 15.13 -4.76
CA SER A 132 -12.13 14.10 -4.21
C SER A 132 -11.90 13.96 -2.71
N ARG A 133 -12.99 13.83 -1.95
CA ARG A 133 -12.94 13.45 -0.53
C ARG A 133 -12.87 11.93 -0.45
N LEU A 134 -11.93 11.41 0.34
CA LEU A 134 -11.69 9.98 0.53
C LEU A 134 -12.23 9.51 1.88
N THR A 135 -13.52 9.75 2.13
CA THR A 135 -14.16 9.50 3.43
C THR A 135 -14.18 8.01 3.78
N ASP A 136 -14.55 7.16 2.83
CA ASP A 136 -14.67 5.71 3.04
C ASP A 136 -13.30 5.05 3.17
N GLU A 137 -12.32 5.53 2.40
CA GLU A 137 -10.91 5.13 2.52
C GLU A 137 -10.34 5.52 3.88
N LEU A 138 -10.59 6.74 4.35
CA LEU A 138 -10.12 7.21 5.65
C LEU A 138 -10.75 6.39 6.79
N SER A 139 -12.04 6.07 6.69
CA SER A 139 -12.71 5.18 7.65
C SER A 139 -12.06 3.80 7.71
N ARG A 140 -11.73 3.22 6.54
CA ARG A 140 -10.99 1.95 6.45
C ARG A 140 -9.59 2.06 7.05
N ILE A 141 -8.87 3.14 6.79
CA ILE A 141 -7.55 3.42 7.40
C ILE A 141 -7.68 3.47 8.93
N ASN A 142 -8.64 4.22 9.47
CA ASN A 142 -8.84 4.32 10.92
C ASN A 142 -9.10 2.94 11.55
N SER A 143 -9.92 2.11 10.90
CA SER A 143 -10.20 0.74 11.34
C SER A 143 -8.92 -0.11 11.41
N VAL A 144 -8.12 -0.11 10.34
CA VAL A 144 -6.88 -0.88 10.26
C VAL A 144 -5.85 -0.40 11.27
N LEU A 145 -5.67 0.92 11.43
CA LEU A 145 -4.75 1.47 12.41
C LEU A 145 -5.17 1.13 13.85
N SER A 146 -6.48 1.12 14.12
CA SER A 146 -7.03 0.66 15.39
C SER A 146 -6.71 -0.82 15.64
N THR A 147 -6.89 -1.67 14.63
CA THR A 147 -6.50 -3.09 14.71
C THR A 147 -5.01 -3.23 15.01
N TRP A 148 -4.13 -2.51 14.30
CA TRP A 148 -2.68 -2.56 14.55
C TRP A 148 -2.34 -2.16 15.99
N ALA A 149 -2.94 -1.10 16.51
CA ALA A 149 -2.71 -0.65 17.90
C ALA A 149 -3.18 -1.71 18.92
N GLN A 150 -4.34 -2.32 18.71
CA GLN A 150 -4.86 -3.38 19.57
C GLN A 150 -3.97 -4.61 19.56
N LYS A 151 -3.50 -5.04 18.38
CA LYS A 151 -2.60 -6.19 18.25
C LYS A 151 -1.22 -5.91 18.84
N ASP A 152 -0.65 -4.74 18.59
CA ASP A 152 0.61 -4.33 19.21
C ASP A 152 0.52 -4.36 20.74
N THR A 153 -0.60 -3.87 21.31
CA THR A 153 -0.87 -3.91 22.76
C THR A 153 -0.98 -5.34 23.27
N PHE A 154 -1.75 -6.18 22.59
CA PHE A 154 -1.91 -7.60 22.95
C PHE A 154 -0.57 -8.34 22.96
N PHE A 155 0.21 -8.27 21.88
CA PHE A 155 1.49 -8.96 21.78
C PHE A 155 2.50 -8.45 22.81
N SER A 156 2.51 -7.14 23.08
CA SER A 156 3.35 -6.57 24.14
C SER A 156 2.99 -7.12 25.52
N SER A 157 1.69 -7.32 25.82
CA SER A 157 1.23 -7.89 27.09
C SER A 157 1.67 -9.34 27.33
N VAL A 158 1.91 -10.09 26.25
CA VAL A 158 2.45 -11.46 26.29
C VAL A 158 3.96 -11.50 26.00
N SER A 159 4.65 -10.37 26.18
CA SER A 159 6.11 -10.23 26.00
C SER A 159 6.64 -10.56 24.61
N THR A 160 5.80 -10.42 23.58
CA THR A 160 6.21 -10.55 22.18
C THR A 160 6.63 -9.18 21.63
N PRO A 161 7.89 -9.01 21.16
CA PRO A 161 8.33 -7.76 20.56
C PRO A 161 7.51 -7.41 19.30
N THR A 162 7.04 -6.17 19.22
CA THR A 162 6.23 -5.66 18.09
C THR A 162 7.04 -4.83 17.10
N ALA A 163 8.23 -4.37 17.49
CA ALA A 163 9.15 -3.66 16.60
C ALA A 163 9.62 -4.60 15.47
N GLY A 164 9.33 -4.24 14.22
CA GLY A 164 9.68 -5.05 13.05
C GLY A 164 8.73 -6.23 12.79
N LEU A 165 7.67 -6.39 13.58
CA LEU A 165 6.67 -7.44 13.36
C LEU A 165 5.73 -7.03 12.21
N VAL A 166 5.80 -7.70 11.07
CA VAL A 166 5.06 -7.32 9.84
C VAL A 166 3.71 -8.01 9.71
N ALA A 167 3.62 -9.28 10.11
CA ALA A 167 2.42 -10.10 10.02
C ALA A 167 2.42 -11.18 11.10
N VAL A 168 1.23 -11.64 11.50
CA VAL A 168 1.04 -12.80 12.37
C VAL A 168 -0.08 -13.65 11.78
N LEU A 169 0.22 -14.90 11.45
CA LEU A 169 -0.76 -15.88 11.03
C LEU A 169 -1.07 -16.78 12.23
N SER A 170 -2.34 -16.88 12.60
CA SER A 170 -2.78 -17.69 13.74
C SER A 170 -3.87 -18.68 13.33
N ASN A 171 -3.97 -19.80 14.05
CA ASN A 171 -5.07 -20.74 13.83
C ASN A 171 -6.44 -20.15 14.19
N ALA A 172 -6.48 -19.09 15.02
CA ALA A 172 -7.73 -18.43 15.39
C ALA A 172 -8.31 -17.60 14.22
N SER A 173 -7.45 -17.19 13.29
CA SER A 173 -7.80 -16.40 12.11
C SER A 173 -7.81 -17.24 10.83
N ALA A 174 -7.73 -18.57 10.94
CA ALA A 174 -7.81 -19.49 9.81
C ALA A 174 -9.26 -19.77 9.40
N SER A 175 -9.55 -19.61 8.10
CA SER A 175 -10.69 -20.21 7.40
C SER A 175 -10.22 -21.42 6.59
N ASP A 176 -11.15 -22.14 5.96
CA ASP A 176 -10.88 -23.40 5.24
C ASP A 176 -9.66 -23.32 4.29
N ASP A 177 -9.58 -22.25 3.50
CA ASP A 177 -8.55 -22.06 2.48
C ASP A 177 -7.64 -20.84 2.72
N THR A 178 -7.75 -20.15 3.87
CA THR A 178 -7.00 -18.91 4.12
C THR A 178 -6.60 -18.73 5.57
N TRP A 179 -5.32 -18.47 5.82
CA TRP A 179 -4.83 -17.95 7.09
C TRP A 179 -4.78 -16.44 7.02
N ASN A 180 -5.63 -15.79 7.83
CA ASN A 180 -5.68 -14.35 7.86
C ASN A 180 -4.59 -13.78 8.77
N ASP A 181 -3.88 -12.77 8.26
CA ASP A 181 -2.97 -12.00 9.08
C ASP A 181 -3.75 -11.16 10.10
N GLU A 182 -3.33 -11.26 11.36
CA GLU A 182 -3.88 -10.52 12.49
C GLU A 182 -3.74 -8.99 12.31
N TYR A 183 -2.78 -8.55 11.50
CA TYR A 183 -2.59 -7.14 11.10
C TYR A 183 -3.28 -6.79 9.76
N LEU A 184 -4.00 -7.73 9.13
CA LEU A 184 -4.79 -7.54 7.91
C LEU A 184 -3.99 -7.15 6.64
N CYS A 185 -2.68 -7.28 6.66
CA CYS A 185 -1.82 -6.82 5.56
C CYS A 185 -1.54 -7.93 4.53
N LEU A 186 -1.33 -9.16 5.01
CA LEU A 186 -0.78 -10.25 4.21
C LEU A 186 -1.48 -11.58 4.52
N HIS A 187 -2.45 -11.98 3.71
CA HIS A 187 -3.12 -13.27 3.91
C HIS A 187 -2.33 -14.41 3.26
N ALA A 188 -2.41 -15.58 3.86
CA ALA A 188 -1.83 -16.80 3.32
C ALA A 188 -2.95 -17.71 2.80
N MET A 189 -2.91 -18.05 1.52
CA MET A 189 -3.81 -19.00 0.89
C MET A 189 -3.26 -20.42 1.09
N VAL A 190 -4.13 -21.34 1.46
CA VAL A 190 -3.78 -22.74 1.69
C VAL A 190 -4.35 -23.56 0.54
N GLU A 191 -3.47 -24.20 -0.24
CA GLU A 191 -3.88 -25.11 -1.31
C GLU A 191 -3.54 -26.56 -0.94
N GLU A 192 -4.54 -27.45 -1.04
CA GLU A 192 -4.32 -28.89 -1.08
C GLU A 192 -4.16 -29.35 -2.53
N ARG A 193 -3.02 -29.95 -2.85
CA ARG A 193 -2.86 -30.69 -4.12
C ARG A 193 -2.97 -32.19 -3.87
N SER A 194 -3.38 -32.91 -4.92
CA SER A 194 -3.45 -34.37 -4.93
C SER A 194 -2.13 -34.97 -4.44
N GLU A 195 -2.23 -35.97 -3.56
CA GLU A 195 -1.14 -36.65 -2.80
C GLU A 195 -0.81 -36.11 -1.40
N GLY A 196 -1.76 -35.44 -0.72
CA GLY A 196 -1.62 -35.14 0.72
C GLY A 196 -0.52 -34.14 1.07
N GLN A 197 -0.05 -33.37 0.09
CA GLN A 197 0.91 -32.28 0.26
C GLN A 197 0.15 -30.95 0.36
N ARG A 198 0.34 -30.25 1.49
CA ARG A 198 -0.28 -28.96 1.77
C ARG A 198 0.74 -27.85 1.53
N TRP A 199 0.39 -26.89 0.69
CA TRP A 199 1.25 -25.76 0.35
C TRP A 199 0.60 -24.45 0.83
N VAL A 200 1.44 -23.49 1.22
CA VAL A 200 1.00 -22.16 1.63
C VAL A 200 1.56 -21.14 0.64
N SER A 201 0.68 -20.45 -0.08
CA SER A 201 1.04 -19.27 -0.86
C SER A 201 0.74 -18.01 -0.03
N ILE A 202 1.66 -17.06 -0.04
CA ILE A 202 1.51 -15.80 0.68
C ILE A 202 1.26 -14.71 -0.36
N ASP A 203 0.06 -14.12 -0.36
CA ASP A 203 -0.33 -13.06 -1.28
C ASP A 203 -0.57 -11.76 -0.50
N GLY A 204 0.15 -10.70 -0.89
CA GLY A 204 -0.09 -9.34 -0.37
C GLY A 204 -1.43 -8.81 -0.87
N THR A 205 -2.19 -8.17 0.02
CA THR A 205 -3.39 -7.41 -0.35
C THR A 205 -3.07 -6.14 -1.13
#